data_AF-A0A2D6Q2L1-F1
#
_entry.id   AF-A0A2D6Q2L1-F1
#
_cell.length_a   1.000
_cell.length_b   1.000
_cell.length_c   1.000
_cell.angle_alpha   90.00
_cell.angle_beta   90.00
_cell.angle_gamma   90.00
#
_symmetry.space_group_name_H-M   'P 1'
#
loop_
_entity.id
_entity.type
_entity.pdbx_description
1 polymer ?
#
loop_
_entity_poly.entity_id
_entity_poly.type
_entity_poly.pdbx_seq_one_letter_code
_entity_poly.pdbx_strand_id
1 'polypeptide(L)'
;MEDLDKNNSISIGKRVVIEGGGQDRTIELVDVDDVDPAKGRISALSPIGESLLGKAIGQTISVELPGGRQMLYKIKSVEPLKIAV
;
A
#
# COMPACT_ATOMS: atom_id res chain seq x y z
N MET A 1 -11.78 -1.28 -25.02
CA MET A 1 -10.52 -1.82 -24.49
C MET A 1 -10.52 -1.43 -23.02
N GLU A 2 -11.07 -2.25 -22.13
CA GLU A 2 -11.17 -1.85 -20.72
C GLU A 2 -11.37 -3.08 -19.82
N ASP A 3 -10.40 -3.98 -19.87
CA ASP A 3 -10.35 -5.14 -18.99
C ASP A 3 -8.95 -5.20 -18.39
N LEU A 4 -8.74 -4.43 -17.33
CA LEU A 4 -7.64 -4.66 -16.40
C LEU A 4 -8.24 -5.18 -15.08
N ASP A 5 -8.24 -6.51 -14.94
CA ASP A 5 -7.80 -7.21 -13.72
C ASP A 5 -8.30 -6.64 -12.37
N LYS A 6 -9.63 -6.53 -12.17
CA LYS A 6 -10.24 -5.96 -10.94
C LYS A 6 -9.94 -6.69 -9.61
N ASN A 7 -9.13 -7.75 -9.58
CA ASN A 7 -8.87 -8.52 -8.36
C ASN A 7 -7.53 -8.22 -7.66
N ASN A 8 -6.55 -7.62 -8.33
CA ASN A 8 -5.22 -7.38 -7.76
C ASN A 8 -4.91 -5.91 -7.44
N SER A 9 -5.91 -5.03 -7.56
CA SER A 9 -5.80 -3.65 -7.14
C SER A 9 -5.72 -3.55 -5.60
N ILE A 10 -4.83 -2.69 -5.13
CA ILE A 10 -4.74 -2.31 -3.72
C ILE A 10 -5.92 -1.38 -3.40
N SER A 11 -6.60 -1.70 -2.29
CA SER A 11 -7.77 -0.97 -1.79
C SER A 11 -7.72 -0.95 -0.26
N ILE A 12 -8.61 -0.18 0.36
CA ILE A 12 -8.76 -0.10 1.82
C ILE A 12 -9.04 -1.50 2.38
N GLY A 13 -8.42 -1.86 3.51
CA GLY A 13 -8.50 -3.19 4.10
C GLY A 13 -7.59 -4.23 3.43
N LYS A 14 -6.52 -3.80 2.78
CA LYS A 14 -5.49 -4.72 2.24
C LYS A 14 -4.13 -4.47 2.86
N ARG A 15 -3.40 -5.55 3.08
CA ARG A 15 -2.01 -5.56 3.52
C ARG A 15 -1.11 -5.65 2.30
N VAL A 16 -0.17 -4.73 2.19
CA VAL A 16 0.76 -4.64 1.07
C VAL A 16 2.17 -4.76 1.61
N VAL A 17 2.95 -5.68 1.05
CA VAL A 17 4.38 -5.81 1.34
C VAL A 17 5.13 -5.08 0.25
N ILE A 18 5.86 -4.03 0.65
CA ILE A 18 6.69 -3.24 -0.24
C ILE A 18 8.16 -3.40 0.12
N GLU A 19 9.03 -3.43 -0.87
CA GLU A 19 10.48 -3.54 -0.68
C GLU A 19 11.15 -2.27 -1.20
N GLY A 20 11.98 -1.63 -0.37
CA GLY A 20 12.68 -0.41 -0.72
C GLY A 20 14.04 -0.33 -0.03
N GLY A 21 15.09 -0.02 -0.79
CA GLY A 21 16.45 0.11 -0.26
C GLY A 21 17.01 -1.18 0.37
N GLY A 22 16.56 -2.36 -0.09
CA GLY A 22 17.00 -3.66 0.42
C GLY A 22 16.28 -4.16 1.67
N GLN A 23 15.24 -3.46 2.13
CA GLN A 23 14.39 -3.91 3.25
C GLN A 23 12.94 -4.04 2.79
N ASP A 24 12.29 -5.13 3.21
CA ASP A 24 10.85 -5.29 3.12
C ASP A 24 10.15 -4.55 4.26
N ARG A 25 9.01 -3.94 3.93
CA ARG A 25 8.10 -3.26 4.84
C ARG A 25 6.70 -3.71 4.55
N THR A 26 6.02 -4.14 5.60
CA THR A 26 4.60 -4.49 5.52
C THR A 26 3.78 -3.29 5.93
N ILE A 27 2.84 -2.89 5.08
CA ILE A 27 1.96 -1.74 5.28
C ILE A 27 0.52 -2.20 5.14
N GLU A 28 -0.32 -1.85 6.10
CA GLU A 28 -1.75 -2.13 6.02
C GLU A 28 -2.49 -0.85 5.62
N LEU A 29 -3.15 -0.87 4.46
CA LEU A 29 -4.05 0.19 4.07
C LEU A 29 -5.35 0.04 4.87
N VAL A 30 -5.62 1.01 5.72
CA VAL A 30 -6.84 1.09 6.51
C VAL A 30 -7.55 2.41 6.24
N ASP A 31 -8.77 2.54 6.76
CA ASP A 31 -9.49 3.80 6.74
C ASP A 31 -8.87 4.80 7.73
N VAL A 32 -9.19 6.09 7.62
CA VAL A 32 -8.72 7.13 8.55
C VAL A 32 -9.12 6.87 10.00
N ASP A 33 -10.23 6.19 10.22
CA ASP A 33 -10.73 5.88 11.56
C ASP A 33 -9.93 4.75 12.24
N ASP A 34 -9.30 3.86 11.46
CA ASP A 34 -8.64 2.63 11.95
C ASP A 34 -7.09 2.70 11.87
N VAL A 35 -6.52 3.90 11.76
CA VAL A 35 -5.07 4.13 11.60
C VAL A 35 -4.31 3.85 12.90
N ASP A 36 -3.45 2.82 12.87
CA ASP A 36 -2.47 2.51 13.90
C ASP A 36 -1.02 2.65 13.36
N PRO A 37 -0.36 3.81 13.55
CA PRO A 37 1.04 3.97 13.14
C PRO A 37 1.97 3.04 13.91
N ALA A 38 1.61 2.68 15.14
CA ALA A 38 2.35 1.71 15.97
C ALA A 38 2.36 0.29 15.38
N LYS A 39 1.37 -0.06 14.56
CA LYS A 39 1.24 -1.38 13.91
C LYS A 39 1.59 -1.35 12.42
N GLY A 40 2.05 -0.21 11.88
CA GLY A 40 2.32 -0.05 10.45
C GLY A 40 1.04 0.05 9.59
N ARG A 41 -0.08 0.45 10.20
CA ARG A 41 -1.32 0.74 9.49
C ARG A 41 -1.36 2.21 9.12
N ILE A 42 -1.64 2.51 7.85
CA ILE A 42 -1.74 3.86 7.33
C ILE A 42 -3.08 4.08 6.68
N SER A 43 -3.60 5.31 6.76
CA SER A 43 -4.80 5.67 6.03
C SER A 43 -4.55 5.65 4.53
N ALA A 44 -5.56 5.24 3.78
CA ALA A 44 -5.57 5.41 2.34
C ALA A 44 -5.51 6.89 1.90
N LEU A 45 -5.85 7.83 2.79
CA LEU A 45 -5.70 9.28 2.60
C LEU A 45 -4.28 9.81 2.89
N SER A 46 -3.35 8.95 3.33
CA SER A 46 -1.95 9.34 3.48
C SER A 46 -1.24 9.34 2.12
N PRO A 47 -0.20 10.16 1.91
CA PRO A 47 0.54 10.20 0.63
C PRO A 47 1.10 8.84 0.20
N ILE A 48 1.45 7.98 1.16
CA ILE A 48 1.85 6.58 0.90
C ILE A 48 0.65 5.74 0.44
N GLY A 49 -0.50 5.90 1.10
CA GLY A 49 -1.74 5.20 0.80
C GLY A 49 -2.30 5.54 -0.58
N GLU A 50 -2.31 6.82 -0.94
CA GLU A 50 -2.72 7.29 -2.26
C GLU A 50 -1.79 6.77 -3.37
N SER A 51 -0.48 6.73 -3.11
CA SER A 51 0.50 6.17 -4.04
C SER A 51 0.33 4.66 -4.26
N LEU A 52 -0.20 3.96 -3.26
CA LEU A 52 -0.49 2.52 -3.29
C LEU A 52 -1.88 2.23 -3.87
N LEU A 53 -2.88 3.08 -3.64
CA LEU A 53 -4.24 2.94 -4.12
C LEU A 53 -4.27 2.78 -5.65
N GLY A 54 -5.00 1.77 -6.12
CA GLY A 54 -5.10 1.47 -7.55
C GLY A 54 -3.85 0.84 -8.18
N LYS A 55 -2.77 0.63 -7.42
CA LYS A 55 -1.60 -0.15 -7.86
C LYS A 55 -1.84 -1.64 -7.67
N ALA A 56 -0.97 -2.44 -8.28
CA ALA A 56 -1.04 -3.89 -8.26
C ALA A 56 0.31 -4.51 -7.88
N ILE A 57 0.29 -5.80 -7.51
CA ILE A 57 1.48 -6.59 -7.21
C ILE A 57 2.49 -6.47 -8.35
N GLY A 58 3.76 -6.24 -8.01
CA GLY A 58 4.85 -6.08 -8.97
C GLY A 58 5.07 -4.66 -9.47
N GLN A 59 4.15 -3.72 -9.21
CA GLN A 59 4.37 -2.32 -9.55
C GLN A 59 5.34 -1.63 -8.57
N THR A 60 6.06 -0.64 -9.08
CA THR A 60 6.92 0.25 -8.28
C THR A 60 6.23 1.58 -8.09
N ILE A 61 6.18 2.05 -6.85
CA ILE A 61 5.63 3.35 -6.49
C ILE A 61 6.77 4.27 -6.04
N SER A 62 6.62 5.57 -6.28
CA SER A 62 7.53 6.59 -5.76
C SER A 62 6.80 7.32 -4.66
N VAL A 63 7.30 7.22 -3.44
CA VAL A 63 6.69 7.85 -2.27
C VAL A 63 7.57 9.01 -1.85
N GLU A 64 6.95 10.18 -1.68
CA GLU A 64 7.61 11.33 -1.09
C GLU A 64 7.54 11.24 0.43
N LEU A 65 8.69 11.11 1.07
CA LEU A 65 8.80 11.09 2.53
C LEU A 65 8.89 12.53 3.06
N PRO A 66 8.35 12.79 4.27
CA PRO A 66 8.53 14.07 4.94
C PRO A 66 10.04 14.37 5.08
N GLY A 67 10.47 15.48 4.49
CA GLY A 67 11.88 15.84 4.36
C GLY A 67 12.41 15.89 2.91
N GLY A 68 11.53 15.78 1.91
CA GLY A 68 11.88 15.97 0.49
C GLY A 68 12.64 14.81 -0.14
N ARG A 69 12.62 13.63 0.49
CA ARG A 69 13.27 12.42 -0.02
C ARG A 69 12.25 11.59 -0.78
N GLN A 70 12.48 11.38 -2.07
CA GLN A 70 11.73 10.41 -2.85
C GLN A 70 12.33 9.02 -2.66
N MET A 71 11.50 8.07 -2.22
CA MET A 71 11.92 6.68 -2.06
C MET A 71 11.05 5.79 -2.94
N LEU A 72 11.70 4.97 -3.75
CA LEU A 72 11.04 4.01 -4.62
C LEU A 72 10.80 2.72 -3.84
N TYR A 73 9.56 2.25 -3.88
CA TYR A 73 9.13 1.02 -3.23
C TYR A 73 8.50 0.10 -4.26
N LYS A 74 8.90 -1.17 -4.27
CA LYS A 74 8.34 -2.19 -5.14
C LYS A 74 7.34 -3.04 -4.39
N ILE A 75 6.15 -3.20 -4.92
CA ILE A 75 5.11 -4.06 -4.34
C ILE A 75 5.50 -5.51 -4.58
N LYS A 76 5.83 -6.23 -3.50
CA LYS A 76 6.18 -7.65 -3.53
C LYS A 76 4.94 -8.52 -3.48
N SER A 77 4.01 -8.21 -2.59
CA SER A 77 2.79 -8.97 -2.35
C SER A 77 1.65 -8.07 -1.88
N VAL A 78 0.42 -8.46 -2.19
CA VAL A 78 -0.80 -7.83 -1.66
C VAL A 78 -1.66 -8.96 -1.10
N GLU A 79 -2.00 -8.85 0.18
CA GLU A 79 -2.86 -9.77 0.89
C GLU A 79 -4.16 -9.04 1.25
N PRO A 80 -5.34 -9.57 0.87
CA PRO A 80 -6.59 -9.03 1.39
C PRO A 80 -6.70 -9.36 2.88
N LEU A 81 -7.05 -8.37 3.74
CA LEU A 81 -7.53 -8.73 5.07
C LEU A 81 -8.87 -9.43 4.85
N LYS A 82 -8.89 -10.75 5.04
CA LYS A 82 -10.14 -11.49 5.17
C LYS A 82 -10.84 -10.96 6.41
N ILE A 83 -11.79 -10.06 6.21
CA ILE A 83 -12.88 -9.87 7.15
C ILE A 83 -13.64 -11.20 7.11
N ALA A 84 -13.47 -12.00 8.14
CA ALA A 84 -14.35 -13.13 8.39
C ALA A 84 -15.73 -12.53 8.70
N VAL A 85 -16.63 -12.62 7.71
CA VAL A 85 -18.06 -12.38 7.90
C VAL A 85 -18.70 -13.56 8.61
#